data_AF-A0A415T2I3-F1
#
_entry.id   AF-A0A415T2I3-F1
#
_cell.length_a   1.000
_cell.length_b   1.000
_cell.length_c   1.000
_cell.angle_alpha   90.00
_cell.angle_beta   90.00
_cell.angle_gamma   90.00
#
_symmetry.space_group_name_H-M   'P 1'
#
loop_
_entity.id
_entity.type
_entity.pdbx_description
1 polymer ?
#
loop_
_entity_poly.entity_id
_entity_poly.type
_entity_poly.pdbx_seq_one_letter_code
_entity_poly.pdbx_strand_id
1 'polypeptide(L)' 'MRRTINTIPKQEYDDLMKYATLRMHRKIQRLADEEISKMREADNKGDYEKAEVHDFNSRALSRMADIYYEIIKRED' A
#
# COMPACT_ATOMS: atom_id res chain seq x y z
N MET A 1 -5.10 28.22 -26.41
CA MET A 1 -6.00 28.48 -25.26
C MET A 1 -5.17 28.91 -24.06
N ARG A 2 -5.52 30.03 -23.41
CA ARG A 2 -4.93 30.45 -22.12
C ARG A 2 -5.33 29.42 -21.05
N ARG A 3 -4.37 28.82 -20.34
CA ARG A 3 -4.64 27.99 -19.15
C ARG A 3 -5.21 28.89 -18.05
N THR A 4 -6.39 28.55 -17.53
CA THR A 4 -6.87 29.12 -16.27
C THR A 4 -5.89 28.68 -15.19
N ILE A 5 -5.20 29.62 -14.57
CA ILE A 5 -3.98 29.41 -13.75
C ILE A 5 -4.22 28.46 -12.55
N ASN A 6 -5.48 28.19 -12.20
CA ASN A 6 -5.88 27.45 -10.99
C ASN A 6 -6.65 26.13 -11.24
N THR A 7 -6.68 25.59 -12.46
CA THR A 7 -7.41 24.34 -12.73
C THR A 7 -6.53 23.32 -13.44
N ILE A 8 -6.31 22.18 -12.80
CA ILE A 8 -5.69 21.00 -13.41
C ILE A 8 -6.73 20.38 -14.35
N PRO A 9 -6.41 20.07 -15.61
CA PRO A 9 -7.29 19.31 -16.50
C PRO A 9 -7.71 17.98 -15.86
N LYS A 10 -8.97 17.58 -16.03
CA LYS A 10 -9.51 16.36 -15.39
C LYS A 10 -8.61 15.13 -15.61
N GLN A 11 -8.15 14.91 -16.84
CA GLN A 11 -7.27 13.79 -17.16
C GLN A 11 -5.94 13.82 -16.38
N GLU A 12 -5.33 15.01 -16.25
CA GLU A 12 -4.09 15.17 -15.48
C GLU A 12 -4.34 14.96 -13.98
N TYR A 13 -5.51 15.35 -13.46
CA TYR A 13 -5.93 15.07 -12.10
C TYR A 13 -6.13 13.56 -11.86
N ASP A 14 -6.85 12.89 -12.76
CA ASP A 14 -7.12 11.45 -12.68
C ASP A 14 -5.80 10.65 -12.74
N ASP A 15 -4.88 11.02 -13.66
CA ASP A 15 -3.54 10.42 -13.75
C ASP A 15 -2.76 10.59 -12.44
N LEU A 16 -2.74 11.80 -11.87
CA LEU A 16 -2.05 12.08 -10.60
C LEU A 16 -2.61 11.24 -9.46
N MET A 17 -3.94 11.09 -9.39
CA MET A 17 -4.60 10.24 -8.40
C MET A 17 -4.20 8.78 -8.58
N LYS A 18 -4.26 8.24 -9.79
CA LYS A 18 -3.82 6.87 -10.10
C LYS A 18 -2.38 6.61 -9.69
N TYR A 19 -1.46 7.53 -10.01
CA TYR A 19 -0.06 7.44 -9.60
C TYR A 19 0.12 7.49 -8.08
N ALA A 20 -0.64 8.34 -7.38
CA ALA A 20 -0.60 8.40 -5.92
C ALA A 20 -1.08 7.09 -5.28
N THR A 21 -2.20 6.56 -5.75
CA THR A 21 -2.78 5.29 -5.29
C THR A 21 -1.81 4.12 -5.53
N LEU A 22 -1.17 4.06 -6.70
CA LEU A 22 -0.15 3.04 -7.01
C LEU A 22 1.08 3.13 -6.09
N ARG A 23 1.53 4.34 -5.76
CA ARG A 23 2.63 4.53 -4.80
C ARG A 23 2.24 4.05 -3.40
N MET A 24 1.00 4.32 -2.96
CA MET A 24 0.50 3.86 -1.66
C MET A 24 0.41 2.35 -1.61
N HIS A 25 -0.18 1.70 -2.63
CA HIS A 25 -0.21 0.25 -2.76
C HIS A 25 1.17 -0.38 -2.60
N ARG A 26 2.16 0.07 -3.39
CA ARG A 26 3.54 -0.44 -3.33
C ARG A 26 4.23 -0.18 -1.98
N LYS A 27 3.91 0.92 -1.32
CA LYS A 27 4.46 1.21 0.01
C LYS A 27 3.90 0.25 1.05
N ILE A 28 2.59 0.00 1.01
CA ILE A 28 1.92 -0.91 1.95
C ILE A 28 2.38 -2.35 1.76
N GLN A 29 2.54 -2.80 0.51
CA GLN A 29 3.10 -4.14 0.23
C GLN A 29 4.49 -4.31 0.85
N ARG A 30 5.38 -3.32 0.68
CA ARG A 30 6.71 -3.38 1.31
C ARG A 30 6.66 -3.46 2.84
N LEU A 31 5.75 -2.72 3.47
CA LEU A 31 5.55 -2.82 4.91
C LEU A 31 5.04 -4.21 5.32
N ALA A 32 4.18 -4.84 4.51
CA ALA A 32 3.73 -6.21 4.76
C ALA A 32 4.91 -7.20 4.68
N ASP A 33 5.77 -7.06 3.67
CA ASP A 33 6.97 -7.88 3.51
C ASP A 33 7.95 -7.70 4.69
N GLU A 34 8.11 -6.47 5.18
CA GLU A 34 8.91 -6.18 6.38
C GLU A 34 8.35 -6.85 7.63
N GLU A 35 7.03 -6.84 7.84
CA GLU A 35 6.40 -7.55 8.96
C GLU A 35 6.60 -9.07 8.86
N ILE A 36 6.55 -9.65 7.66
CA ILE A 36 6.88 -11.07 7.44
C ILE A 36 8.34 -11.36 7.84
N SER A 37 9.28 -10.47 7.53
CA SER A 37 10.68 -10.62 7.95
C SER A 37 10.80 -10.62 9.48
N LYS A 38 10.15 -9.65 10.14
CA LYS A 38 10.16 -9.55 11.62
C LYS A 38 9.49 -10.75 12.30
N MET A 39 8.41 -11.26 11.73
CA MET A 39 7.76 -12.48 12.18
C MET A 39 8.75 -13.65 12.18
N ARG A 40 9.46 -13.88 11.06
CA ARG A 40 10.46 -14.95 10.95
C ARG A 40 11.61 -14.76 11.93
N GLU A 41 12.06 -13.52 12.13
CA GLU A 41 13.11 -13.22 13.10
C GLU A 41 12.69 -13.51 14.55
N ALA A 42 11.44 -13.22 14.91
CA ALA A 42 10.89 -13.52 16.23
C ALA A 42 10.70 -15.03 16.44
N ASP A 43 10.15 -15.71 15.43
CA ASP A 43 9.95 -17.17 15.44
C ASP A 43 11.27 -17.94 15.58
N ASN A 44 12.31 -17.53 14.83
CA ASN A 44 13.66 -18.10 14.94
C ASN A 44 14.30 -17.91 16.32
N LYS A 45 13.85 -16.91 17.10
CA LYS A 45 14.31 -16.64 18.47
C LYS A 45 13.44 -17.35 19.52
N GLY A 46 12.39 -18.06 19.10
CA GLY A 46 11.40 -18.69 19.99
C GLY A 46 10.42 -17.69 20.64
N ASP A 47 10.36 -16.46 20.14
CA ASP A 47 9.45 -15.41 20.62
C ASP A 47 8.13 -15.48 19.83
N TYR A 48 7.32 -16.49 20.15
CA TYR A 48 6.10 -16.82 19.39
C TYR A 48 5.00 -15.77 19.52
N GLU A 49 4.84 -15.16 20.70
CA GLU A 49 3.85 -14.09 20.92
C GLU A 49 4.16 -12.90 20.01
N LYS A 50 5.42 -12.51 19.92
CA LYS A 50 5.85 -11.43 19.03
C LYS A 50 5.75 -11.81 17.56
N ALA A 51 6.04 -13.06 17.21
CA ALA A 51 5.86 -13.56 15.85
C ALA A 51 4.38 -13.46 15.42
N GLU A 52 3.44 -13.84 16.27
CA GLU A 52 1.99 -13.76 16.00
C GLU A 52 1.53 -12.32 15.75
N VAL A 53 2.03 -11.34 16.51
CA VAL A 53 1.75 -9.92 16.28
C VAL A 53 2.21 -9.47 14.89
N HIS A 54 3.42 -9.86 14.49
CA HIS A 54 3.97 -9.52 13.18
C HIS A 54 3.22 -10.23 12.03
N ASP A 55 2.79 -11.48 12.22
CA ASP A 55 1.92 -12.18 11.25
C ASP A 55 0.60 -11.42 11.05
N PHE A 56 -0.08 -11.07 12.14
CA PHE A 56 -1.32 -10.29 12.09
C PHE A 56 -1.13 -8.97 11.33
N ASN A 57 -0.07 -8.23 11.64
CA ASN A 57 0.24 -6.96 10.98
C ASN A 57 0.45 -7.15 9.47
N SER A 58 1.19 -8.18 9.06
CA SER A 58 1.44 -8.46 7.64
C SER A 58 0.15 -8.75 6.88
N ARG A 59 -0.79 -9.48 7.49
CA ARG A 59 -2.11 -9.78 6.91
C ARG A 59 -2.98 -8.53 6.81
N ALA A 60 -2.98 -7.69 7.85
CA ALA A 60 -3.71 -6.43 7.86
C ALA A 60 -3.20 -5.47 6.75
N LEU A 61 -1.88 -5.34 6.61
CA LEU A 61 -1.26 -4.56 5.55
C LEU A 61 -1.55 -5.13 4.16
N SER A 62 -1.49 -6.45 3.99
CA SER A 62 -1.85 -7.09 2.72
C SER A 62 -3.28 -6.76 2.30
N ARG A 63 -4.24 -6.85 3.24
CA ARG A 63 -5.63 -6.44 2.99
C ARG A 63 -5.76 -4.97 2.61
N MET A 64 -4.99 -4.09 3.25
CA MET A 64 -4.95 -2.68 2.85
C MET A 64 -4.39 -2.49 1.44
N ALA A 65 -3.31 -3.18 1.09
CA ALA A 65 -2.74 -3.13 -0.25
C ALA A 65 -3.76 -3.57 -1.32
N ASP A 66 -4.54 -4.62 -1.06
CA ASP A 66 -5.61 -5.07 -1.95
C ASP A 66 -6.66 -3.98 -2.20
N ILE A 67 -7.06 -3.23 -1.16
CA ILE A 67 -8.01 -2.11 -1.31
C ILE A 67 -7.47 -1.06 -2.28
N TYR A 68 -6.20 -0.66 -2.12
CA TYR A 68 -5.58 0.30 -3.03
C TYR A 68 -5.44 -0.26 -4.46
N TYR A 69 -5.18 -1.56 -4.60
CA TYR A 69 -5.13 -2.21 -5.92
C TYR A 69 -6.49 -2.18 -6.62
N GLU A 70 -7.57 -2.47 -5.89
CA GLU A 70 -8.93 -2.44 -6.42
C GLU A 70 -9.38 -1.02 -6.80
N ILE A 71 -8.91 0.02 -6.10
CA ILE A 71 -9.15 1.42 -6.51
C ILE A 71 -8.51 1.69 -7.88
N ILE A 72 -7.26 1.26 -8.10
CA ILE A 72 -6.55 1.45 -9.37
C ILE A 72 -7.27 0.71 -10.51
N LYS A 73 -7.67 -0.55 -10.26
CA LYS A 73 -8.30 -1.41 -11.27
C LYS A 73 -9.67 -0.91 -11.73
N ARG A 74 -10.40 -0.18 -10.88
CA ARG A 74 -11.72 0.40 -11.23
C ARG A 74 -11.63 1.64 -12.11
N GLU A 75 -10.45 2.25 -12.20
CA GLU A 75 -10.18 3.43 -13.03
C GLU A 75 -9.62 3.07 -14.43
N ASP A 76 -9.34 1.78 -14.68
CA ASP A 76 -8.95 1.21 -15.98
C ASP A 76 -10.16 0.66 -16.76
#